data_AF-A0A965A864-F1
#
_entry.id   AF-A0A965A864-F1
#
_cell.length_a   1.000
_cell.length_b   1.000
_cell.length_c   1.000
_cell.angle_alpha   90.00
_cell.angle_beta   90.00
_cell.angle_gamma   90.00
#
_symmetry.space_group_name_H-M   'P 1'
#
loop_
_entity.id
_entity.type
_entity.pdbx_description
1 polymer ?
#
loop_
_entity_poly.entity_id
_entity_poly.type
_entity_poly.pdbx_seq_one_letter_code
_entity_poly.pdbx_strand_id
1 'polypeptide(L)'
;MKEIINCKELNQTIESLKDNNKPHEIHKTSLTTILKYKNLTFKETQGGLIKNNELYFINQVKKYINENTMGVYCDRSKINYIKEGKLTKHRWYSSNIYEIDLNAAYWNFAYKFNYINEQLFLKGKKVSKLTRLVSLGNLAKTTTILKFNGNHYEFVEQKRSEETEGVFFSVSLATDQTMQMLRTIADKNFLFYWVDAIFLKTEKSKKDVCEYLKSQNIEFKIKKIDKILKDEININVVDKKGIRKFYYKQNFKN
;
A
#
# COMPACT_ATOMS: atom_id res chain seq x y z
N MET A 1 -17.48 8.72 29.26
CA MET A 1 -16.14 8.50 28.66
C MET A 1 -16.20 7.18 27.90
N LYS A 2 -15.85 7.11 26.60
CA LYS A 2 -15.79 5.83 25.88
C LYS A 2 -14.50 5.12 26.27
N GLU A 3 -14.61 4.00 26.96
CA GLU A 3 -13.44 3.18 27.32
C GLU A 3 -12.98 2.39 26.08
N ILE A 4 -11.70 2.54 25.71
CA ILE A 4 -11.08 1.81 24.60
C ILE A 4 -10.22 0.70 25.19
N ILE A 5 -10.63 -0.55 24.95
CA ILE A 5 -9.92 -1.73 25.43
C ILE A 5 -9.14 -2.34 24.26
N ASN A 6 -7.81 -2.38 24.38
CA ASN A 6 -6.97 -3.11 23.43
C ASN A 6 -7.05 -4.60 23.75
N CYS A 7 -7.62 -5.40 22.84
CA CYS A 7 -7.85 -6.83 23.07
C CYS A 7 -7.08 -7.66 22.02
N LYS A 8 -6.19 -8.55 22.46
CA LYS A 8 -5.48 -9.50 21.59
C LYS A 8 -6.38 -10.65 21.10
N GLU A 9 -7.54 -10.83 21.71
CA GLU A 9 -8.50 -11.90 21.42
C GLU A 9 -9.85 -11.32 20.97
N LEU A 10 -9.79 -10.24 20.20
CA LEU A 10 -11.01 -9.54 19.76
C LEU A 10 -11.95 -10.45 18.97
N ASN A 11 -11.39 -11.36 18.16
CA ASN A 11 -12.18 -12.34 17.41
C ASN A 11 -12.94 -13.31 18.32
N GLN A 12 -12.35 -13.76 19.45
CA GLN A 12 -13.06 -14.62 20.40
C GLN A 12 -14.21 -13.86 21.07
N THR A 13 -13.99 -12.58 21.41
CA THR A 13 -15.06 -11.71 21.93
C THR A 13 -16.18 -11.55 20.91
N ILE A 14 -15.85 -11.36 19.63
CA ILE A 14 -16.83 -11.24 18.54
C ILE A 14 -17.65 -12.53 18.39
N GLU A 15 -17.00 -13.69 18.32
CA GLU A 15 -17.71 -14.97 18.19
C GLU A 15 -18.58 -15.26 19.43
N SER A 16 -18.08 -14.98 20.64
CA SER A 16 -18.88 -15.12 21.86
C SER A 16 -20.14 -14.25 21.84
N LEU A 17 -20.04 -12.98 21.42
CA LEU A 17 -21.22 -12.11 21.28
C LEU A 17 -22.20 -12.63 20.23
N LYS A 18 -21.69 -13.18 19.14
CA LYS A 18 -22.50 -13.77 18.06
C LYS A 18 -23.22 -15.04 18.52
N ASP A 19 -22.53 -15.96 19.19
CA ASP A 19 -23.10 -17.21 19.73
C ASP A 19 -24.21 -16.94 20.76
N ASN A 20 -24.13 -15.80 21.44
CA ASN A 20 -25.11 -15.34 22.41
C ASN A 20 -26.17 -14.39 21.81
N ASN A 21 -26.26 -14.29 20.48
CA ASN A 21 -27.18 -13.42 19.74
C ASN A 21 -27.19 -11.97 20.24
N LYS A 22 -26.04 -11.44 20.67
CA LYS A 22 -25.92 -10.09 21.21
C LYS A 22 -25.69 -9.09 20.07
N PRO A 23 -26.56 -8.09 19.86
CA PRO A 23 -26.34 -7.07 18.84
C PRO A 23 -25.06 -6.29 19.09
N HIS A 24 -24.24 -6.12 18.05
CA HIS A 24 -22.96 -5.42 18.11
C HIS A 24 -22.56 -4.90 16.73
N GLU A 25 -21.58 -4.00 16.70
CA GLU A 25 -21.12 -3.34 15.47
C GLU A 25 -19.62 -3.56 15.30
N ILE A 26 -19.19 -3.91 14.08
CA ILE A 26 -17.79 -4.13 13.74
C ILE A 26 -17.37 -3.13 12.66
N HIS A 27 -16.28 -2.42 12.92
CA HIS A 27 -15.61 -1.55 11.95
C HIS A 27 -14.33 -2.24 11.51
N LYS A 28 -14.27 -2.64 10.25
CA LYS A 28 -13.11 -3.31 9.67
C LYS A 28 -12.38 -2.39 8.70
N THR A 29 -11.06 -2.40 8.81
CA THR A 29 -10.12 -1.76 7.89
C THR A 29 -9.03 -2.79 7.58
N SER A 30 -8.14 -2.51 6.65
CA SER A 30 -7.05 -3.46 6.32
C SER A 30 -6.12 -3.80 7.50
N LEU A 31 -6.03 -2.93 8.52
CA LEU A 31 -5.08 -3.07 9.62
C LEU A 31 -5.73 -3.08 11.01
N THR A 32 -7.03 -2.79 11.11
CA THR A 32 -7.70 -2.61 12.39
C THR A 32 -9.12 -3.15 12.33
N THR A 33 -9.50 -3.88 13.38
CA THR A 33 -10.88 -4.25 13.69
C THR A 33 -11.28 -3.53 14.98
N ILE A 34 -12.45 -2.89 14.96
CA ILE A 34 -13.05 -2.27 16.15
C ILE A 34 -14.40 -2.93 16.38
N LEU A 35 -14.63 -3.43 17.58
CA LEU A 35 -15.93 -3.91 18.05
C LEU A 35 -16.55 -2.83 18.94
N LYS A 36 -17.78 -2.45 18.65
CA LYS A 36 -18.60 -1.65 19.57
C LYS A 36 -19.71 -2.53 20.11
N TYR A 37 -19.81 -2.56 21.43
CA TYR A 37 -20.85 -3.28 22.15
C TYR A 37 -21.28 -2.47 23.36
N LYS A 38 -22.57 -2.09 23.40
CA LYS A 38 -23.11 -1.16 24.40
C LYS A 38 -22.26 0.13 24.45
N ASN A 39 -21.71 0.47 25.61
CA ASN A 39 -20.86 1.65 25.82
C ASN A 39 -19.36 1.35 25.71
N LEU A 40 -18.99 0.11 25.33
CA LEU A 40 -17.60 -0.33 25.25
C LEU A 40 -17.12 -0.32 23.79
N THR A 41 -15.86 0.06 23.61
CA THR A 41 -15.17 -0.03 22.32
C THR A 41 -13.92 -0.88 22.50
N PHE A 42 -13.89 -2.03 21.82
CA PHE A 42 -12.73 -2.89 21.78
C PHE A 42 -12.01 -2.69 20.46
N LYS A 43 -10.68 -2.63 20.49
CA LYS A 43 -9.87 -2.38 19.30
C LYS A 43 -8.74 -3.39 19.22
N GLU A 44 -8.55 -3.93 18.03
CA GLU A 44 -7.41 -4.76 17.66
C GLU A 44 -6.75 -4.12 16.43
N THR A 45 -5.46 -3.84 16.53
CA THR A 45 -4.64 -3.37 15.40
C THR A 45 -3.60 -4.45 15.14
N GLN A 46 -3.41 -4.88 13.88
CA GLN A 46 -2.54 -6.01 13.56
C GLN A 46 -1.17 -5.93 14.27
N GLY A 47 -1.00 -6.82 15.25
CA GLY A 47 0.28 -7.28 15.79
C GLY A 47 1.05 -6.38 16.76
N GLY A 48 0.53 -5.22 17.20
CA GLY A 48 1.31 -4.30 18.03
C GLY A 48 2.62 -3.84 17.36
N LEU A 49 2.70 -3.95 16.03
CA LEU A 49 3.90 -3.69 15.22
C LEU A 49 4.26 -2.21 15.14
N ILE A 50 3.30 -1.33 15.45
CA ILE A 50 3.46 0.13 15.44
C ILE A 50 3.52 0.61 16.88
N LYS A 51 4.61 1.29 17.25
CA LYS A 51 4.79 1.83 18.60
C LYS A 51 3.87 3.04 18.85
N ASN A 52 3.55 3.34 20.11
CA ASN A 52 2.66 4.47 20.46
C ASN A 52 3.15 5.83 19.91
N ASN A 53 4.45 6.09 19.96
CA ASN A 53 5.04 7.30 19.39
C ASN A 53 4.91 7.37 17.85
N GLU A 54 4.86 6.22 17.18
CA GLU A 54 4.64 6.12 15.73
C GLU A 54 3.17 6.34 15.36
N LEU A 55 2.22 5.92 16.21
CA LEU A 55 0.80 6.28 16.06
C LEU A 55 0.58 7.79 16.11
N TYR A 56 1.27 8.48 17.03
CA TYR A 56 1.25 9.94 17.08
C TYR A 56 1.77 10.56 15.78
N PHE A 57 2.85 10.01 15.23
CA PHE A 57 3.39 10.47 13.94
C PHE A 57 2.41 10.27 12.78
N ILE A 58 1.75 9.11 12.68
CA ILE A 58 0.71 8.86 11.67
C ILE A 58 -0.41 9.90 11.75
N ASN A 59 -0.89 10.19 12.96
CA ASN A 59 -1.92 11.20 13.18
C ASN A 59 -1.43 12.61 12.83
N GLN A 60 -0.18 12.93 13.17
CA GLN A 60 0.44 14.22 12.84
C GLN A 60 0.49 14.44 11.32
N VAL A 61 0.87 13.42 10.54
CA VAL A 61 0.89 13.48 9.07
C VAL A 61 -0.50 13.70 8.51
N LYS A 62 -1.50 12.91 8.96
CA LYS A 62 -2.89 13.05 8.49
C LYS A 62 -3.45 14.43 8.80
N LYS A 63 -3.23 14.93 10.03
CA LYS A 63 -3.66 16.27 10.45
C LYS A 63 -3.05 17.35 9.57
N TYR A 64 -1.73 17.31 9.38
CA TYR A 64 -1.03 18.28 8.53
C TYR A 64 -1.60 18.31 7.11
N ILE A 65 -1.75 17.14 6.49
CA ILE A 65 -2.30 17.04 5.12
C ILE A 65 -3.71 17.61 5.07
N ASN A 66 -4.58 17.22 6.01
CA ASN A 66 -5.94 17.73 6.07
C ASN A 66 -6.01 19.27 6.19
N GLU A 67 -5.07 19.88 6.91
CA GLU A 67 -5.01 21.33 7.12
C GLU A 67 -4.36 22.08 5.95
N ASN A 68 -3.50 21.44 5.15
CA ASN A 68 -2.62 22.12 4.19
C ASN A 68 -2.86 21.74 2.72
N THR A 69 -3.62 20.68 2.44
CA THR A 69 -3.80 20.15 1.07
C THR A 69 -5.28 19.94 0.72
N MET A 70 -6.19 20.69 1.34
CA MET A 70 -7.63 20.54 1.09
C MET A 70 -7.95 20.63 -0.42
N GLY A 71 -8.80 19.72 -0.89
CA GLY A 71 -9.30 19.75 -2.27
C GLY A 71 -8.39 19.12 -3.33
N VAL A 72 -7.32 18.40 -2.95
CA VAL A 72 -6.57 17.59 -3.91
C VAL A 72 -7.48 16.48 -4.42
N TYR A 73 -7.80 16.52 -5.71
CA TYR A 73 -8.51 15.46 -6.42
C TYR A 73 -7.56 14.68 -7.32
N CYS A 74 -7.70 13.36 -7.35
CA CYS A 74 -6.99 12.50 -8.29
C CYS A 74 -7.91 11.36 -8.74
N ASP A 75 -8.05 11.21 -10.05
CA ASP A 75 -8.80 10.11 -10.65
C ASP A 75 -8.02 8.80 -10.52
N ARG A 76 -8.41 7.99 -9.54
CA ARG A 76 -7.77 6.70 -9.25
C ARG A 76 -7.84 5.70 -10.41
N SER A 77 -8.78 5.86 -11.35
CA SER A 77 -8.92 4.94 -12.49
C SER A 77 -7.75 5.02 -13.47
N LYS A 78 -6.98 6.11 -13.41
CA LYS A 78 -5.80 6.34 -14.26
C LYS A 78 -4.52 5.70 -13.72
N ILE A 79 -4.56 5.11 -12.52
CA ILE A 79 -3.39 4.60 -11.83
C ILE A 79 -3.23 3.11 -12.12
N ASN A 80 -2.08 2.74 -12.69
CA ASN A 80 -1.70 1.35 -12.87
C ASN A 80 -0.70 0.94 -11.78
N TYR A 81 -1.10 -0.01 -10.93
CA TYR A 81 -0.18 -0.62 -9.96
C TYR A 81 0.62 -1.77 -10.55
N ILE A 82 0.23 -2.27 -11.73
CA ILE A 82 0.93 -3.33 -12.43
C ILE A 82 0.80 -3.13 -13.92
N LYS A 83 1.90 -3.32 -14.65
CA LYS A 83 1.89 -3.41 -16.10
C LYS A 83 2.86 -4.47 -16.55
N GLU A 84 2.44 -5.23 -17.55
CA GLU A 84 3.23 -6.30 -18.13
C GLU A 84 3.81 -5.89 -19.48
N GLY A 85 5.02 -6.36 -19.74
CA GLY A 85 5.63 -6.42 -21.06
C GLY A 85 5.22 -7.69 -21.81
N LYS A 86 6.03 -8.08 -22.80
CA LYS A 86 5.80 -9.29 -23.60
C LYS A 86 6.29 -10.55 -22.85
N LEU A 87 5.63 -10.88 -21.75
CA LEU A 87 5.82 -12.13 -21.01
C LEU A 87 4.94 -13.25 -21.58
N THR A 88 5.56 -14.33 -22.03
CA THR A 88 4.89 -15.56 -22.47
C THR A 88 4.51 -16.39 -21.24
N LYS A 89 3.25 -16.86 -21.18
CA LYS A 89 2.78 -17.76 -20.12
C LYS A 89 3.58 -19.06 -20.11
N HIS A 90 3.81 -19.61 -18.91
CA HIS A 90 4.52 -20.87 -18.68
C HIS A 90 5.96 -20.90 -19.24
N ARG A 91 6.54 -19.74 -19.54
CA ARG A 91 7.92 -19.60 -19.99
C ARG A 91 8.79 -19.04 -18.87
N TRP A 92 9.90 -19.71 -18.62
CA TRP A 92 10.95 -19.21 -17.75
C TRP A 92 11.82 -18.17 -18.46
N TYR A 93 12.03 -17.05 -17.77
CA TYR A 93 13.05 -16.06 -18.09
C TYR A 93 14.13 -16.16 -17.03
N SER A 94 15.40 -16.36 -17.39
CA SER A 94 16.45 -16.67 -16.40
C SER A 94 17.81 -15.99 -16.65
N SER A 95 17.93 -15.15 -17.68
CA SER A 95 19.20 -14.55 -18.08
C SER A 95 19.17 -13.03 -17.91
N ASN A 96 20.10 -12.49 -17.13
CA ASN A 96 20.36 -11.05 -16.96
C ASN A 96 19.09 -10.25 -16.65
N ILE A 97 18.39 -10.67 -15.58
CA ILE A 97 17.19 -10.01 -15.10
C ILE A 97 17.54 -9.14 -13.88
N TYR A 98 17.02 -7.93 -13.87
CA TYR A 98 17.21 -6.98 -12.78
C TYR A 98 15.87 -6.45 -12.30
N GLU A 99 15.74 -6.35 -10.99
CA GLU A 99 14.73 -5.54 -10.32
C GLU A 99 15.36 -4.21 -9.93
N ILE A 100 14.69 -3.11 -10.26
CA ILE A 100 15.01 -1.77 -9.79
C ILE A 100 13.81 -1.29 -8.96
N ASP A 101 14.03 -1.09 -7.66
CA ASP A 101 13.02 -0.81 -6.63
C ASP A 101 13.23 0.61 -6.09
N LEU A 102 12.25 1.50 -6.26
CA LEU A 102 12.37 2.89 -5.82
C LEU A 102 12.33 2.98 -4.29
N ASN A 103 13.30 3.69 -3.70
CA ASN A 103 13.36 3.80 -2.25
C ASN A 103 12.23 4.72 -1.74
N ALA A 104 11.31 4.15 -0.96
CA ALA A 104 10.25 4.91 -0.27
C ALA A 104 9.49 5.86 -1.21
N ALA A 105 9.18 5.39 -2.43
CA ALA A 105 8.63 6.21 -3.53
C ALA A 105 7.52 7.16 -3.07
N TYR A 106 6.50 6.62 -2.40
CA TYR A 106 5.35 7.42 -1.98
C TYR A 106 5.70 8.56 -1.02
N TRP A 107 6.64 8.32 -0.10
CA TRP A 107 7.08 9.34 0.85
C TRP A 107 7.89 10.44 0.17
N ASN A 108 8.76 10.05 -0.76
CA ASN A 108 9.56 11.00 -1.53
C ASN A 108 8.68 11.85 -2.46
N PHE A 109 7.68 11.26 -3.11
CA PHE A 109 6.72 12.01 -3.93
C PHE A 109 5.80 12.92 -3.10
N ALA A 110 5.35 12.48 -1.92
CA ALA A 110 4.59 13.33 -1.02
C ALA A 110 5.37 14.60 -0.64
N TYR A 111 6.68 14.49 -0.39
CA TYR A 111 7.54 15.63 -0.14
C TYR A 111 7.79 16.47 -1.41
N LYS A 112 8.08 15.82 -2.55
CA LYS A 112 8.31 16.50 -3.84
C LYS A 112 7.13 17.38 -4.26
N PHE A 113 5.90 16.98 -3.93
CA PHE A 113 4.69 17.74 -4.22
C PHE A 113 4.23 18.66 -3.07
N ASN A 114 5.06 18.85 -2.05
CA ASN A 114 4.77 19.67 -0.87
C ASN A 114 3.50 19.25 -0.10
N TYR A 115 3.06 18.00 -0.21
CA TYR A 115 1.97 17.46 0.62
C TYR A 115 2.41 17.23 2.07
N ILE A 116 3.71 17.04 2.29
CA ILE A 116 4.33 17.06 3.61
C ILE A 116 5.47 18.06 3.59
N ASN A 117 5.66 18.78 4.70
CA ASN A 117 6.81 19.68 4.84
C ASN A 117 8.11 18.92 5.15
N GLU A 118 9.23 19.65 5.11
CA GLU A 118 10.55 19.09 5.38
C GLU A 118 10.66 18.47 6.79
N GLN A 119 10.05 19.10 7.80
CA GLN A 119 10.06 18.57 9.17
C GLN A 119 9.42 17.18 9.25
N LEU A 120 8.24 17.01 8.65
CA LEU A 120 7.55 15.71 8.58
C LEU A 120 8.36 14.72 7.76
N PHE A 121 8.89 15.15 6.61
CA PHE A 121 9.71 14.31 5.73
C PHE A 121 10.91 13.73 6.47
N LEU A 122 11.70 14.56 7.15
CA LEU A 122 12.87 14.17 7.94
C LEU A 122 12.49 13.28 9.13
N LYS A 123 11.39 13.59 9.83
CA LYS A 123 10.86 12.73 10.90
C LYS A 123 10.44 11.36 10.37
N GLY A 124 9.83 11.31 9.18
CA GLY A 124 9.46 10.09 8.48
C GLY A 124 10.64 9.21 8.05
N LYS A 125 11.84 9.77 7.94
CA LYS A 125 13.08 8.98 7.73
C LYS A 125 13.55 8.26 9.00
N LYS A 126 13.12 8.71 10.19
CA LYS A 126 13.53 8.17 11.50
C LYS A 126 12.56 7.14 12.08
N VAL A 127 11.35 7.00 11.53
CA VAL A 127 10.36 5.98 11.93
C VAL A 127 10.51 4.69 11.12
N SER A 128 9.82 3.62 11.53
CA SER A 128 9.87 2.36 10.79
C SER A 128 9.27 2.49 9.38
N LYS A 129 9.72 1.61 8.46
CA LYS A 129 9.15 1.53 7.09
C LYS A 129 7.64 1.33 7.14
N LEU A 130 7.15 0.49 8.05
CA LEU A 130 5.72 0.22 8.22
C LEU A 130 4.96 1.48 8.60
N THR A 131 5.43 2.22 9.60
CA THR A 131 4.81 3.48 10.03
C THR A 131 4.69 4.48 8.90
N ARG A 132 5.75 4.66 8.11
CA ARG A 132 5.74 5.56 6.96
C ARG A 132 4.71 5.14 5.89
N LEU A 133 4.61 3.83 5.62
CA LEU A 133 3.59 3.29 4.71
C LEU A 133 2.18 3.52 5.24
N VAL A 134 1.96 3.28 6.53
CA VAL A 134 0.66 3.49 7.18
C VAL A 134 0.30 4.98 7.20
N SER A 135 1.24 5.89 7.41
CA SER A 135 0.98 7.34 7.40
C SER A 135 0.31 7.79 6.09
N LEU A 136 0.81 7.34 4.94
CA LEU A 136 0.21 7.67 3.64
C LEU A 136 -1.01 6.80 3.31
N GLY A 137 -0.97 5.50 3.63
CA GLY A 137 -2.11 4.61 3.40
C GLY A 137 -3.36 5.02 4.19
N ASN A 138 -3.18 5.64 5.37
CA ASN A 138 -4.27 6.14 6.20
C ASN A 138 -5.01 7.35 5.59
N LEU A 139 -4.43 7.97 4.55
CA LEU A 139 -5.07 9.06 3.80
C LEU A 139 -6.15 8.54 2.84
N ALA A 140 -5.99 7.32 2.31
CA ALA A 140 -6.98 6.63 1.48
C ALA A 140 -7.64 5.47 2.24
N LYS A 141 -7.77 5.61 3.57
CA LYS A 141 -8.34 4.56 4.42
C LYS A 141 -9.82 4.40 4.14
N THR A 142 -10.21 3.14 3.98
CA THR A 142 -11.59 2.72 3.87
C THR A 142 -11.98 1.87 5.08
N THR A 143 -13.13 2.19 5.69
CA THR A 143 -13.68 1.51 6.86
C THR A 143 -15.04 0.91 6.50
N THR A 144 -15.12 -0.41 6.52
CA THR A 144 -16.38 -1.15 6.34
C THR A 144 -17.07 -1.30 7.68
N ILE A 145 -18.34 -0.90 7.75
CA ILE A 145 -19.16 -0.98 8.96
C ILE A 145 -20.18 -2.11 8.77
N LEU A 146 -20.12 -3.09 9.67
CA LEU A 146 -21.03 -4.23 9.72
C LEU A 146 -21.79 -4.20 11.04
N LYS A 147 -23.08 -4.51 11.01
CA LYS A 147 -23.91 -4.60 12.21
C LYS A 147 -24.48 -6.01 12.34
N PHE A 148 -24.32 -6.62 13.50
CA PHE A 148 -24.97 -7.89 13.82
C PHE A 148 -26.33 -7.64 14.43
N ASN A 149 -27.39 -8.17 13.82
CA ASN A 149 -28.77 -7.99 14.26
C ASN A 149 -29.26 -9.08 15.24
N GLY A 150 -28.39 -10.04 15.59
CA GLY A 150 -28.74 -11.21 16.40
C GLY A 150 -28.79 -12.51 15.61
N ASN A 151 -28.85 -12.45 14.27
CA ASN A 151 -28.83 -13.63 13.39
C ASN A 151 -27.70 -13.58 12.36
N HIS A 152 -27.53 -12.44 11.67
CA HIS A 152 -26.51 -12.27 10.63
C HIS A 152 -25.90 -10.87 10.67
N TYR A 153 -24.77 -10.71 9.98
CA TYR A 153 -24.17 -9.40 9.74
C TYR A 153 -24.82 -8.73 8.53
N GLU A 154 -25.29 -7.52 8.74
CA GLU A 154 -25.74 -6.61 7.70
C GLU A 154 -24.62 -5.62 7.38
N PHE A 155 -24.38 -5.38 6.09
CA PHE A 155 -23.54 -4.28 5.65
C PHE A 155 -24.29 -2.97 5.88
N VAL A 156 -23.67 -2.04 6.61
CA VAL A 156 -24.24 -0.73 6.87
C VAL A 156 -23.73 0.27 5.84
N GLU A 157 -22.42 0.48 5.81
CA GLU A 157 -21.79 1.44 4.92
C GLU A 157 -20.28 1.20 4.82
N GLN A 158 -19.67 1.90 3.86
CA GLN A 158 -18.22 1.96 3.69
C GLN A 158 -17.76 3.42 3.72
N LYS A 159 -17.09 3.83 4.81
CA LYS A 159 -16.56 5.19 4.97
C LYS A 159 -15.18 5.32 4.38
N ARG A 160 -14.99 6.30 3.51
CA ARG A 160 -13.69 6.65 2.92
C ARG A 160 -13.15 7.92 3.57
N SER A 161 -11.84 8.13 3.45
CA SER A 161 -11.18 9.37 3.88
C SER A 161 -11.17 10.37 2.72
N GLU A 162 -12.35 10.78 2.26
CA GLU A 162 -12.55 11.56 1.03
C GLU A 162 -11.76 12.88 1.02
N GLU A 163 -11.54 13.47 2.20
CA GLU A 163 -10.82 14.73 2.38
C GLU A 163 -9.31 14.61 2.10
N THR A 164 -8.75 13.41 2.26
CA THR A 164 -7.30 13.18 2.15
C THR A 164 -6.89 12.17 1.08
N GLU A 165 -7.83 11.38 0.55
CA GLU A 165 -7.50 10.27 -0.34
C GLU A 165 -6.88 10.71 -1.67
N GLY A 166 -7.24 11.90 -2.17
CA GLY A 166 -6.68 12.43 -3.40
C GLY A 166 -5.18 12.67 -3.33
N VAL A 167 -4.63 12.95 -2.15
CA VAL A 167 -3.17 13.06 -1.94
C VAL A 167 -2.49 11.72 -2.13
N PHE A 168 -3.04 10.65 -1.56
CA PHE A 168 -2.49 9.30 -1.75
C PHE A 168 -2.54 8.87 -3.22
N PHE A 169 -3.66 9.13 -3.89
CA PHE A 169 -3.82 8.79 -5.30
C PHE A 169 -2.93 9.65 -6.21
N SER A 170 -2.73 10.94 -5.91
CA SER A 170 -1.79 11.81 -6.63
C SER A 170 -0.35 11.28 -6.56
N VAL A 171 0.09 10.89 -5.36
CA VAL A 171 1.40 10.25 -5.14
C VAL A 171 1.53 8.91 -5.87
N SER A 172 0.46 8.11 -5.85
CA SER A 172 0.40 6.83 -6.57
C SER A 172 0.47 7.04 -8.09
N LEU A 173 -0.22 8.05 -8.62
CA LEU A 173 -0.20 8.41 -10.03
C LEU A 173 1.19 8.85 -10.49
N ALA A 174 1.89 9.67 -9.71
CA ALA A 174 3.26 10.07 -10.02
C ALA A 174 4.24 8.89 -10.01
N THR A 175 4.01 7.93 -9.11
CA THR A 175 4.78 6.68 -9.11
C THR A 175 4.52 5.88 -10.39
N ASP A 176 3.25 5.71 -10.79
CA ASP A 176 2.87 5.04 -12.04
C ASP A 176 3.48 5.76 -13.26
N GLN A 177 3.35 7.08 -13.35
CA GLN A 177 3.95 7.87 -14.44
C GLN A 177 5.47 7.68 -14.53
N THR A 178 6.15 7.62 -13.38
CA THR A 178 7.58 7.30 -13.33
C THR A 178 7.83 5.89 -13.88
N MET A 179 7.10 4.88 -13.40
CA MET A 179 7.22 3.49 -13.89
C MET A 179 6.94 3.37 -15.40
N GLN A 180 5.97 4.11 -15.92
CA GLN A 180 5.68 4.15 -17.35
C GLN A 180 6.83 4.75 -18.15
N MET A 181 7.49 5.79 -17.65
CA MET A 181 8.70 6.34 -18.27
C MET A 181 9.84 5.31 -18.26
N LEU A 182 10.07 4.64 -17.13
CA LEU A 182 11.10 3.59 -17.05
C LEU A 182 10.82 2.43 -18.00
N ARG A 183 9.54 2.06 -18.15
CA ARG A 183 9.10 1.07 -19.13
C ARG A 183 9.43 1.51 -20.56
N THR A 184 9.18 2.77 -20.92
CA THR A 184 9.51 3.31 -22.25
C THR A 184 11.01 3.26 -22.51
N ILE A 185 11.84 3.63 -21.52
CA ILE A 185 13.31 3.56 -21.61
C ILE A 185 13.78 2.11 -21.78
N ALA A 186 13.20 1.17 -21.04
CA ALA A 186 13.57 -0.24 -21.13
C ALA A 186 13.11 -0.92 -22.43
N ASP A 187 12.07 -0.37 -23.09
CA ASP A 187 11.52 -0.83 -24.36
C ASP A 187 11.30 -2.36 -24.40
N LYS A 188 11.88 -3.08 -25.37
CA LYS A 188 11.76 -4.55 -25.54
C LYS A 188 12.34 -5.36 -24.39
N ASN A 189 13.13 -4.73 -23.52
CA ASN A 189 13.72 -5.37 -22.35
C ASN A 189 12.84 -5.30 -21.11
N PHE A 190 11.78 -4.48 -21.12
CA PHE A 190 10.79 -4.44 -20.06
C PHE A 190 10.07 -5.78 -19.91
N LEU A 191 10.03 -6.30 -18.68
CA LEU A 191 9.29 -7.53 -18.34
C LEU A 191 7.95 -7.20 -17.70
N PHE A 192 7.96 -6.46 -16.59
CA PHE A 192 6.79 -5.92 -15.92
C PHE A 192 7.22 -4.89 -14.87
N TYR A 193 6.27 -4.13 -14.32
CA TYR A 193 6.46 -3.45 -13.04
C TYR A 193 5.33 -3.79 -12.08
N TRP A 194 5.62 -3.71 -10.80
CA TRP A 194 4.68 -3.84 -9.70
C TRP A 194 4.91 -2.70 -8.72
N VAL A 195 3.92 -1.82 -8.59
CA VAL A 195 3.93 -0.61 -7.77
C VAL A 195 5.17 0.24 -8.09
N ASP A 196 6.18 0.21 -7.22
CA ASP A 196 7.39 1.02 -7.28
C ASP A 196 8.64 0.23 -7.69
N ALA A 197 8.46 -1.01 -8.18
CA ALA A 197 9.54 -1.87 -8.67
C ALA A 197 9.36 -2.26 -10.14
N ILE A 198 10.40 -2.06 -10.95
CA ILE A 198 10.46 -2.45 -12.36
C ILE A 198 11.40 -3.64 -12.57
N PHE A 199 10.97 -4.57 -13.44
CA PHE A 199 11.73 -5.76 -13.83
C PHE A 199 12.08 -5.68 -15.31
N LEU A 200 13.37 -5.83 -15.62
CA LEU A 200 13.90 -5.68 -16.98
C LEU A 200 15.04 -6.66 -17.28
N LYS A 201 15.34 -6.82 -18.56
CA LYS A 201 16.44 -7.66 -19.07
C LYS A 201 17.65 -6.83 -19.48
N THR A 202 18.81 -7.46 -19.51
CA THR A 202 20.08 -6.91 -20.02
C THR A 202 20.71 -5.84 -19.13
N GLU A 203 22.05 -5.82 -19.13
CA GLU A 203 22.86 -4.80 -18.46
C GLU A 203 22.64 -3.39 -19.03
N LYS A 204 22.42 -3.29 -20.36
CA LYS A 204 22.19 -2.00 -21.03
C LYS A 204 20.92 -1.32 -20.52
N SER A 205 19.77 -2.00 -20.57
CA SER A 205 18.51 -1.36 -20.14
C SER A 205 18.50 -1.03 -18.64
N LYS A 206 19.17 -1.86 -17.82
CA LYS A 206 19.43 -1.54 -16.41
C LYS A 206 20.19 -0.22 -16.27
N LYS A 207 21.28 -0.03 -17.03
CA LYS A 207 22.09 1.19 -17.02
C LYS A 207 21.26 2.41 -17.43
N ASP A 208 20.55 2.32 -18.56
CA ASP A 208 19.74 3.41 -19.10
C ASP A 208 18.65 3.86 -18.10
N VAL A 209 17.94 2.91 -17.48
CA VAL A 209 16.96 3.21 -16.42
C VAL A 209 17.60 3.85 -15.19
N CYS A 210 18.76 3.35 -14.76
CA CYS A 210 19.49 3.90 -13.61
C CYS A 210 19.97 5.34 -13.87
N GLU A 211 20.43 5.65 -15.08
CA GLU A 211 20.86 6.99 -15.47
C GLU A 211 19.70 7.98 -15.45
N TYR A 212 18.54 7.58 -15.95
CA TYR A 212 17.33 8.39 -15.85
C TYR A 212 16.91 8.63 -14.38
N LEU A 213 16.87 7.59 -13.55
CA LEU A 213 16.50 7.77 -12.14
C LEU A 213 17.45 8.70 -11.39
N LYS A 214 18.76 8.61 -11.67
CA LYS A 214 19.77 9.54 -11.13
C LYS A 214 19.54 10.97 -11.60
N SER A 215 19.23 11.19 -12.88
CA SER A 215 18.96 12.54 -13.40
C SER A 215 17.70 13.16 -12.79
N GLN A 216 16.75 12.35 -12.33
CA GLN A 216 15.55 12.78 -11.62
C GLN A 216 15.73 12.90 -10.10
N ASN A 217 16.94 12.67 -9.59
CA ASN A 217 17.26 12.61 -8.16
C ASN A 217 16.36 11.62 -7.38
N ILE A 218 16.04 10.48 -8.00
CA ILE A 218 15.24 9.42 -7.39
C ILE A 218 16.19 8.35 -6.86
N GLU A 219 16.11 8.07 -5.56
CA GLU A 219 16.86 6.97 -4.95
C GLU A 219 16.23 5.61 -5.26
N PHE A 220 17.05 4.60 -5.51
CA PHE A 220 16.60 3.24 -5.84
C PHE A 220 17.58 2.17 -5.36
N LYS A 221 17.15 0.91 -5.43
CA LYS A 221 17.96 -0.28 -5.19
C LYS A 221 17.88 -1.22 -6.38
N ILE A 222 19.00 -1.86 -6.69
CA ILE A 222 19.09 -2.86 -7.76
C ILE A 222 19.24 -4.24 -7.13
N LYS A 223 18.50 -5.23 -7.65
CA LYS A 223 18.68 -6.64 -7.30
C LYS A 223 18.79 -7.46 -8.58
N LYS A 224 19.72 -8.42 -8.59
CA LYS A 224 19.77 -9.44 -9.64
C LYS A 224 18.71 -10.49 -9.35
N ILE A 225 17.94 -10.85 -10.37
CA ILE A 225 16.85 -11.83 -10.28
C ILE A 225 17.27 -13.09 -11.02
N ASP A 226 17.03 -14.24 -10.41
CA ASP A 226 17.46 -15.52 -10.95
C ASP A 226 16.50 -15.99 -12.04
N LYS A 227 15.19 -15.96 -11.74
CA LYS A 227 14.16 -16.40 -12.69
C LYS A 227 12.85 -15.64 -12.55
N ILE A 228 12.12 -15.52 -13.66
CA ILE A 228 10.73 -15.06 -13.71
C ILE A 228 9.90 -16.08 -14.47
N LEU A 229 8.74 -16.43 -13.93
CA LEU A 229 7.71 -17.24 -14.58
C LEU A 229 6.37 -16.52 -14.51
N LYS A 230 5.76 -16.31 -15.67
CA LYS A 230 4.38 -15.88 -15.77
C LYS A 230 3.46 -17.10 -15.73
N ASP A 231 2.55 -17.09 -14.76
CA ASP A 231 1.46 -18.06 -14.61
C ASP A 231 0.13 -17.44 -15.07
N GLU A 232 -0.99 -18.14 -14.87
CA GLU A 232 -2.32 -17.64 -15.22
C GLU A 232 -2.75 -16.43 -14.40
N ILE A 233 -2.50 -16.47 -13.08
CA ILE A 233 -3.01 -15.49 -12.12
C ILE A 233 -1.91 -14.64 -11.47
N ASN A 234 -0.64 -14.97 -11.69
CA ASN A 234 0.48 -14.29 -11.04
C ASN A 234 1.79 -14.33 -11.87
N ILE A 235 2.75 -13.48 -11.47
CA ILE A 235 4.16 -13.58 -11.83
C ILE A 235 4.92 -14.12 -10.61
N ASN A 236 5.67 -15.20 -10.82
CA ASN A 236 6.62 -15.73 -9.84
C ASN A 236 8.00 -15.13 -10.15
N VAL A 237 8.58 -14.43 -9.18
CA VAL A 237 9.97 -13.94 -9.21
C VAL A 237 10.78 -14.77 -8.24
N VAL A 238 11.84 -15.40 -8.73
CA VAL A 238 12.76 -16.21 -7.94
C VAL A 238 14.06 -15.44 -7.77
N ASP A 239 14.47 -15.28 -6.53
CA ASP A 239 15.76 -14.74 -6.14
C ASP A 239 16.36 -15.53 -4.97
N LYS A 240 17.51 -15.09 -4.46
CA LYS A 240 18.21 -15.73 -3.33
C LYS A 240 17.39 -15.89 -2.05
N LYS A 241 16.31 -15.13 -1.88
CA LYS A 241 15.41 -15.19 -0.71
C LYS A 241 14.20 -16.10 -0.93
N GLY A 242 14.07 -16.70 -2.12
CA GLY A 242 12.98 -17.60 -2.48
C GLY A 242 12.06 -17.02 -3.54
N ILE A 243 10.79 -17.43 -3.49
CA ILE A 243 9.79 -17.10 -4.53
C ILE A 243 8.87 -15.98 -4.02
N ARG A 244 8.82 -14.87 -4.76
CA ARG A 244 7.84 -13.79 -4.59
C ARG A 244 6.75 -13.91 -5.65
N LYS A 245 5.48 -13.85 -5.21
CA LYS A 245 4.30 -13.94 -6.09
C LYS A 245 3.62 -12.59 -6.24
N PHE A 246 3.39 -12.17 -7.47
CA PHE A 246 2.79 -10.90 -7.85
C PHE A 246 1.50 -11.15 -8.63
N TYR A 247 0.34 -10.88 -8.04
CA TYR A 247 -0.98 -11.25 -8.59
C TYR A 247 -1.60 -10.18 -9.49
N TYR A 248 -2.06 -10.55 -10.69
CA TYR A 248 -2.59 -9.62 -11.69
C TYR A 248 -3.91 -8.96 -11.29
N LYS A 249 -4.75 -9.68 -10.54
CA LYS A 249 -6.05 -9.24 -10.03
C LYS A 249 -6.41 -10.07 -8.80
N GLN A 250 -6.63 -9.43 -7.65
CA GLN A 250 -7.79 -9.81 -6.85
C GLN A 250 -8.97 -9.11 -7.53
N ASN A 251 -9.94 -9.89 -8.01
CA ASN A 251 -11.26 -9.34 -8.30
C ASN A 251 -11.82 -8.82 -6.96
N PHE A 252 -11.55 -7.57 -6.62
CA PHE A 252 -12.47 -6.81 -5.77
C PHE A 252 -13.67 -6.50 -6.65
N LYS A 253 -14.52 -7.52 -6.88
CA LYS A 253 -15.91 -7.26 -7.25
C LYS A 253 -16.48 -6.49 -6.06
N ASN A 254 -16.85 -5.24 -6.32
CA ASN A 254 -17.76 -4.49 -5.46
C ASN A 254 -19.06 -5.30 -5.28
#